data_AF-A0A7W7Q1H4-F1
#
_entry.id   AF-A0A7W7Q1H4-F1
#
_cell.length_a   1.000
_cell.length_b   1.000
_cell.length_c   1.000
_cell.angle_alpha   90.00
_cell.angle_beta   90.00
_cell.angle_gamma   90.00
#
_symmetry.space_group_name_H-M   'P 1'
#
loop_
_entity.id
_entity.type
_entity.pdbx_description
1 polymer ?
#
loop_
_entity_poly.entity_id
_entity_poly.type
_entity_poly.pdbx_seq_one_letter_code
_entity_poly.pdbx_strand_id
1 'polypeptide(L)'
;MRSEDPEAQATAHQLVHCVLDADQIGLTETLETVAAHPAADLRGYVREIVAELINVATTAVRESAGPLRDRAAFAIDLRDDGNDQVGIDDLEPPVRATIRAMLADLNDSPEDASFQLDLAVRGVGESTGLETGLDTVRRALTMTIGLLHWSEQTEPLEAVMYPEPTADEADLLEQQLAVTDDQDTDEDTAGVEPVGEANPADVQEQHRAVPDNDDESR
;
A
#
# COMPACT_ATOMS: atom_id res chain seq x y z
N MET A 1 4.86 10.46 1.66
CA MET A 1 5.23 11.57 0.77
C MET A 1 4.31 12.73 1.11
N ARG A 2 4.70 13.61 2.05
CA ARG A 2 3.86 14.71 2.50
C ARG A 2 4.13 15.94 1.63
N SER A 3 3.09 16.73 1.34
CA SER A 3 3.28 18.03 0.67
C SER A 3 4.18 18.94 1.50
N GLU A 4 5.02 19.76 0.86
CA GLU A 4 5.81 20.80 1.54
C GLU A 4 5.10 22.16 1.54
N ASP A 5 4.02 22.31 0.77
CA ASP A 5 3.25 23.52 0.63
C ASP A 5 2.03 23.53 1.57
N PRO A 6 1.98 24.42 2.59
CA PRO A 6 0.87 24.47 3.54
C PRO A 6 -0.47 24.86 2.90
N GLU A 7 -0.47 25.62 1.79
CA GLU A 7 -1.70 25.99 1.08
C GLU A 7 -2.27 24.77 0.35
N ALA A 8 -1.41 24.00 -0.31
CA ALA A 8 -1.79 22.74 -0.95
C ALA A 8 -2.28 21.71 0.09
N GLN A 9 -1.65 21.64 1.26
CA GLN A 9 -2.10 20.78 2.36
C GLN A 9 -3.51 21.16 2.82
N ALA A 10 -3.74 22.44 3.12
CA ALA A 10 -5.04 22.94 3.55
C ALA A 10 -6.13 22.66 2.50
N THR A 11 -5.80 22.83 1.22
CA THR A 11 -6.70 22.56 0.11
C THR A 11 -7.04 21.07 0.00
N ALA A 12 -6.04 20.18 0.08
CA ALA A 12 -6.27 18.73 0.07
C ALA A 12 -7.16 18.28 1.23
N HIS A 13 -6.90 18.79 2.45
CA HIS A 13 -7.72 18.45 3.62
C HIS A 13 -9.14 18.99 3.49
N GLN A 14 -9.31 20.21 2.98
CA GLN A 14 -10.62 20.79 2.73
C GLN A 14 -11.41 19.96 1.69
N LEU A 15 -10.76 19.52 0.60
CA LEU A 15 -11.39 18.64 -0.40
C LEU A 15 -11.90 17.34 0.24
N VAL A 16 -11.09 16.70 1.09
CA VAL A 16 -11.49 15.48 1.81
C VAL A 16 -12.66 15.77 2.74
N HIS A 17 -12.58 16.83 3.57
CA HIS A 17 -13.65 17.22 4.48
C HIS A 17 -14.97 17.48 3.75
N CYS A 18 -14.96 18.24 2.65
CA CYS A 18 -16.17 18.51 1.89
C CYS A 18 -16.83 17.24 1.34
N VAL A 19 -16.04 16.25 0.90
CA VAL A 19 -16.61 14.98 0.42
C VAL A 19 -17.21 14.17 1.58
N LEU A 20 -16.51 14.07 2.70
CA LEU A 20 -16.96 13.31 3.87
C LEU A 20 -18.24 13.92 4.50
N ASP A 21 -18.34 15.25 4.52
CA ASP A 21 -19.52 15.96 5.03
C ASP A 21 -20.65 16.12 4.00
N ALA A 22 -20.48 15.56 2.79
CA ALA A 22 -21.37 15.73 1.65
C ALA A 22 -21.66 17.21 1.29
N ASP A 23 -20.70 18.10 1.57
CA ASP A 23 -20.74 19.52 1.27
C ASP A 23 -20.35 19.80 -0.19
N GLN A 24 -21.35 19.76 -1.06
CA GLN A 24 -21.17 20.01 -2.50
C GLN A 24 -20.76 21.45 -2.81
N ILE A 25 -21.19 22.42 -2.01
CA ILE A 25 -20.89 23.84 -2.22
C ILE A 25 -19.42 24.07 -1.88
N GLY A 26 -18.99 23.66 -0.68
CA GLY A 26 -17.59 23.76 -0.27
C GLY A 26 -16.65 22.99 -1.19
N LEU A 27 -17.05 21.82 -1.69
CA LEU A 27 -16.25 21.07 -2.68
C LEU A 27 -16.06 21.88 -3.96
N THR A 28 -17.12 22.51 -4.46
CA THR A 28 -17.06 23.33 -5.68
C THR A 28 -16.17 24.55 -5.47
N GLU A 29 -16.35 25.29 -4.37
CA GLU A 29 -15.54 26.47 -4.02
C GLU A 29 -14.05 26.10 -3.84
N THR A 30 -13.76 24.94 -3.26
CA THR A 30 -12.39 24.45 -3.09
C THR A 30 -11.76 24.08 -4.43
N LEU A 31 -12.50 23.45 -5.34
CA LEU A 31 -12.02 23.17 -6.70
C LEU A 31 -11.83 24.45 -7.53
N GLU A 32 -12.68 25.46 -7.34
CA GLU A 32 -12.50 26.79 -7.95
C GLU A 32 -11.22 27.47 -7.45
N THR A 33 -10.84 27.25 -6.19
CA THR A 33 -9.56 27.73 -5.64
C THR A 33 -8.38 27.10 -6.38
N VAL A 34 -8.42 25.80 -6.67
CA VAL A 34 -7.43 25.13 -7.52
C VAL A 34 -7.42 25.74 -8.93
N ALA A 35 -8.60 26.00 -9.49
CA ALA A 35 -8.73 26.53 -10.83
C ALA A 35 -8.27 27.99 -10.97
N ALA A 36 -8.34 28.76 -9.89
CA ALA A 36 -7.90 30.16 -9.83
C ALA A 36 -6.39 30.30 -9.69
N HIS A 37 -5.66 29.21 -9.41
CA HIS A 37 -4.22 29.25 -9.21
C HIS A 37 -3.48 29.66 -10.51
N PRO A 38 -2.43 30.49 -10.45
CA PRO A 38 -1.73 30.96 -11.66
C PRO A 38 -1.23 29.81 -12.53
N ALA A 39 -1.47 29.89 -13.85
CA ALA A 39 -1.11 28.81 -14.78
C ALA A 39 0.40 28.47 -14.78
N ALA A 40 1.27 29.43 -14.45
CA ALA A 40 2.72 29.23 -14.35
C ALA A 40 3.10 28.28 -13.19
N ASP A 41 2.31 28.29 -12.11
CA ASP A 41 2.58 27.56 -10.87
C ASP A 41 1.60 26.40 -10.64
N LEU A 42 0.51 26.32 -11.42
CA LEU A 42 -0.55 25.32 -11.31
C LEU A 42 -0.04 23.89 -11.26
N ARG A 43 0.98 23.54 -12.05
CA ARG A 43 1.56 22.19 -12.03
C ARG A 43 2.17 21.86 -10.67
N GLY A 44 2.95 22.78 -10.10
CA GLY A 44 3.55 22.59 -8.78
C GLY A 44 2.49 22.49 -7.69
N TYR A 45 1.50 23.38 -7.75
CA TYR A 45 0.40 23.38 -6.79
C TYR A 45 -0.46 22.09 -6.84
N VAL A 46 -0.87 21.66 -8.04
CA VAL A 46 -1.60 20.39 -8.24
C VAL A 46 -0.77 19.19 -7.77
N ARG A 47 0.53 19.20 -8.03
CA ARG A 47 1.46 18.16 -7.55
C ARG A 47 1.41 18.05 -6.03
N GLU A 48 1.53 19.17 -5.32
CA GLU A 48 1.51 19.20 -3.86
C GLU A 48 0.14 18.79 -3.29
N ILE A 49 -0.98 19.19 -3.91
CA ILE A 49 -2.32 18.74 -3.52
C ILE A 49 -2.42 17.22 -3.64
N VAL A 50 -2.01 16.67 -4.79
CA VAL A 50 -2.09 15.22 -5.05
C VAL A 50 -1.14 14.45 -4.13
N ALA A 51 0.05 14.99 -3.83
CA ALA A 51 0.96 14.42 -2.83
C ALA A 51 0.28 14.28 -1.47
N GLU A 52 -0.38 15.34 -1.01
CA GLU A 52 -1.05 15.33 0.28
C GLU A 52 -2.27 14.37 0.29
N LEU A 53 -3.06 14.34 -0.79
CA LEU A 53 -4.17 13.40 -0.92
C LEU A 53 -3.69 11.94 -0.87
N ILE A 54 -2.58 11.62 -1.53
CA ILE A 54 -1.93 10.30 -1.44
C ILE A 54 -1.48 10.06 0.00
N ASN A 55 -0.82 11.02 0.65
CA ASN A 55 -0.36 10.88 2.03
C ASN A 55 -1.51 10.57 3.02
N VAL A 56 -2.64 11.27 2.88
CA VAL A 56 -3.85 11.00 3.68
C VAL A 56 -4.33 9.57 3.46
N ALA A 57 -4.44 9.15 2.20
CA ALA A 57 -4.91 7.81 1.85
C ALA A 57 -3.98 6.70 2.37
N THR A 58 -2.67 6.85 2.16
CA THR A 58 -1.69 5.81 2.55
C THR A 58 -1.48 5.78 4.05
N THR A 59 -1.65 6.90 4.77
CA THR A 59 -1.64 6.92 6.24
C THR A 59 -2.81 6.09 6.77
N ALA A 60 -4.02 6.32 6.28
CA ALA A 60 -5.20 5.56 6.72
C ALA A 60 -5.07 4.05 6.44
N VAL A 61 -4.57 3.67 5.26
CA VAL A 61 -4.32 2.25 4.93
C VAL A 61 -3.29 1.62 5.86
N ARG A 62 -2.18 2.32 6.16
CA ARG A 62 -1.15 1.81 7.08
C ARG A 62 -1.69 1.67 8.50
N GLU A 63 -2.53 2.59 8.95
CA GLU A 63 -3.18 2.52 10.26
C GLU A 63 -4.11 1.30 10.36
N SER A 64 -4.92 1.02 9.33
CA SER A 64 -5.79 -0.16 9.28
C SER A 64 -5.03 -1.49 9.14
N ALA A 65 -3.85 -1.48 8.51
CA ALA A 65 -3.01 -2.69 8.42
C ALA A 65 -2.42 -3.11 9.78
N GLY A 66 -2.37 -2.21 10.76
CA GLY A 66 -1.93 -2.50 12.12
C GLY A 66 -0.50 -3.07 12.21
N PRO A 67 -0.22 -4.01 13.13
CA PRO A 67 1.12 -4.57 13.35
C PRO A 67 1.73 -5.31 12.15
N LEU A 68 0.92 -5.65 11.15
CA LEU A 68 1.38 -6.36 9.95
C LEU A 68 2.06 -5.44 8.93
N ARG A 69 1.99 -4.10 9.11
CA ARG A 69 2.57 -3.11 8.19
C ARG A 69 4.00 -3.46 7.76
N ASP A 70 4.89 -3.74 8.71
CA ASP A 70 6.33 -3.93 8.44
C ASP A 70 6.64 -5.25 7.71
N ARG A 71 5.63 -6.11 7.50
CA ARG A 71 5.75 -7.41 6.84
C ARG A 71 4.82 -7.55 5.63
N ALA A 72 4.01 -6.53 5.35
CA ALA A 72 3.02 -6.55 4.29
C ALA A 72 3.57 -5.90 3.02
N ALA A 73 3.36 -6.56 1.89
CA ALA A 73 3.45 -5.90 0.59
C ALA A 73 2.05 -5.43 0.22
N PHE A 74 1.90 -4.13 -0.06
CA PHE A 74 0.64 -3.57 -0.51
C PHE A 74 0.50 -3.74 -2.02
N ALA A 75 -0.57 -4.40 -2.45
CA ALA A 75 -0.95 -4.56 -3.84
C ALA A 75 -2.38 -4.04 -4.05
N ILE A 76 -2.70 -3.71 -5.29
CA ILE A 76 -4.04 -3.25 -5.69
C ILE A 76 -4.66 -4.24 -6.66
N ASP A 77 -5.93 -4.57 -6.45
CA ASP A 77 -6.76 -5.28 -7.43
C ASP A 77 -7.63 -4.24 -8.15
N LEU A 78 -7.39 -4.04 -9.44
CA LEU A 78 -8.12 -3.06 -10.25
C LEU A 78 -9.22 -3.77 -11.02
N ARG A 79 -10.43 -3.20 -10.98
CA ARG A 79 -11.61 -3.74 -11.66
C ARG A 79 -12.35 -2.65 -12.40
N ASP A 80 -12.95 -3.01 -13.52
CA ASP A 80 -13.84 -2.11 -14.27
C ASP A 80 -15.29 -2.18 -13.78
N ASP A 81 -16.19 -1.45 -14.45
CA ASP A 81 -17.62 -1.42 -14.15
C ASP A 81 -18.32 -2.79 -14.33
N GLY A 82 -17.72 -3.69 -15.12
CA GLY A 82 -18.14 -5.07 -15.31
C GLY A 82 -17.61 -6.02 -14.23
N ASN A 83 -16.82 -5.51 -13.27
CA ASN A 83 -16.10 -6.27 -12.26
C ASN A 83 -14.99 -7.18 -12.84
N ASP A 84 -14.57 -6.92 -14.08
CA ASP A 84 -13.47 -7.63 -14.74
C ASP A 84 -12.12 -7.05 -14.30
N GLN A 85 -11.11 -7.91 -14.17
CA GLN A 85 -9.77 -7.49 -13.74
C GLN A 85 -9.09 -6.66 -14.84
N VAL A 86 -8.55 -5.50 -14.45
CA VAL A 86 -7.86 -4.57 -15.35
C VAL A 86 -6.38 -4.51 -15.01
N GLY A 87 -5.52 -4.60 -16.02
CA GLY A 87 -4.09 -4.38 -15.85
C GLY A 87 -3.78 -2.92 -15.58
N ILE A 88 -2.85 -2.63 -14.65
CA ILE A 88 -2.44 -1.24 -14.37
C ILE A 88 -1.88 -0.54 -15.62
N ASP A 89 -1.32 -1.30 -16.57
CA ASP A 89 -0.76 -0.78 -17.82
C ASP A 89 -1.81 -0.39 -18.85
N ASP A 90 -3.05 -0.90 -18.73
CA ASP A 90 -4.17 -0.55 -19.61
C ASP A 90 -4.81 0.79 -19.22
N LEU A 91 -4.49 1.31 -18.04
CA LEU A 91 -4.95 2.61 -17.58
C LEU A 91 -4.29 3.76 -18.34
N GLU A 92 -5.00 4.88 -18.41
CA GLU A 92 -4.44 6.13 -18.94
C GLU A 92 -3.15 6.51 -18.18
N PRO A 93 -2.13 7.06 -18.87
CA PRO A 93 -0.82 7.30 -18.26
C PRO A 93 -0.84 8.10 -16.94
N PRO A 94 -1.63 9.19 -16.80
CA PRO A 94 -1.70 9.92 -15.55
C PRO A 94 -2.28 9.09 -14.41
N VAL A 95 -3.30 8.27 -14.70
CA VAL A 95 -3.99 7.41 -13.73
C VAL A 95 -3.04 6.33 -13.22
N ARG A 96 -2.37 5.64 -14.15
CA ARG A 96 -1.34 4.65 -13.84
C ARG A 96 -0.25 5.24 -12.96
N ALA A 97 0.20 6.45 -13.27
CA ALA A 97 1.23 7.14 -12.50
C ALA A 97 0.74 7.48 -11.07
N THR A 98 -0.50 7.98 -10.90
CA THR A 98 -1.04 8.25 -9.56
C THR A 98 -1.16 6.99 -8.71
N ILE A 99 -1.65 5.88 -9.28
CA ILE A 99 -1.76 4.60 -8.56
C ILE A 99 -0.37 4.07 -8.20
N ARG A 100 0.60 4.12 -9.12
CA ARG A 100 1.98 3.72 -8.84
C ARG A 100 2.62 4.60 -7.77
N ALA A 101 2.34 5.91 -7.75
CA ALA A 101 2.83 6.80 -6.71
C ALA A 101 2.32 6.39 -5.33
N MET A 102 1.03 6.06 -5.24
CA MET A 102 0.39 5.61 -4.01
C MET A 102 0.92 4.25 -3.54
N LEU A 103 1.07 3.28 -4.45
CA LEU A 103 1.65 1.97 -4.13
C LEU A 103 3.12 2.08 -3.70
N ALA A 104 3.90 2.92 -4.38
CA ALA A 104 5.29 3.16 -4.02
C ALA A 104 5.37 3.80 -2.62
N ASP A 105 4.50 4.75 -2.30
CA ASP A 105 4.43 5.33 -0.96
C ASP A 105 4.07 4.24 0.08
N LEU A 106 3.01 3.47 -0.15
CA LEU A 106 2.60 2.38 0.76
C LEU A 106 3.70 1.35 1.02
N ASN A 107 4.51 1.04 0.01
CA ASN A 107 5.62 0.08 0.11
C ASN A 107 6.97 0.77 0.43
N ASP A 108 6.94 1.90 1.14
CA ASP A 108 8.11 2.62 1.65
C ASP A 108 9.20 2.93 0.58
N SER A 109 8.75 3.22 -0.64
CA SER A 109 9.60 3.58 -1.80
C SER A 109 9.36 5.05 -2.20
N PRO A 110 9.81 6.03 -1.39
CA PRO A 110 9.45 7.44 -1.55
C PRO A 110 10.02 8.11 -2.81
N GLU A 111 11.17 7.66 -3.29
CA GLU A 111 11.77 8.17 -4.54
C GLU A 111 10.91 7.80 -5.75
N ASP A 112 10.46 6.55 -5.81
CA ASP A 112 9.52 6.07 -6.83
C ASP A 112 8.18 6.80 -6.72
N ALA A 113 7.68 7.00 -5.50
CA ALA A 113 6.43 7.74 -5.28
C ALA A 113 6.51 9.15 -5.85
N SER A 114 7.59 9.88 -5.55
CA SER A 114 7.83 11.24 -6.04
C SER A 114 7.96 11.28 -7.56
N PHE A 115 8.71 10.35 -8.16
CA PHE A 115 8.87 10.25 -9.60
C PHE A 115 7.54 9.97 -10.32
N GLN A 116 6.74 9.03 -9.81
CA GLN A 116 5.44 8.71 -10.39
C GLN A 116 4.46 9.88 -10.25
N LEU A 117 4.51 10.62 -9.14
CA LEU A 117 3.72 11.84 -8.97
C LEU A 117 4.07 12.90 -10.03
N ASP A 118 5.37 13.10 -10.31
CA ASP A 118 5.83 14.03 -11.35
C ASP A 118 5.32 13.65 -12.75
N LEU A 119 5.21 12.35 -13.03
CA LEU A 119 4.61 11.81 -14.24
C LEU A 119 3.11 12.04 -14.30
N ALA A 120 2.40 11.86 -13.18
CA ALA A 120 0.95 12.04 -13.10
C ALA A 120 0.54 13.48 -13.46
N VAL A 121 1.29 14.47 -12.99
CA VAL A 121 1.01 15.89 -13.24
C VAL A 121 1.68 16.45 -14.49
N ARG A 122 2.32 15.62 -15.32
CA ARG A 122 3.14 16.09 -16.44
C ARG A 122 2.37 16.92 -17.47
N GLY A 123 1.10 16.59 -17.70
CA GLY A 123 0.23 17.33 -18.65
C GLY A 123 -0.34 18.64 -18.08
N VAL A 124 -0.14 18.92 -16.80
CA VAL A 124 -0.59 20.17 -16.17
C VAL A 124 0.32 21.32 -16.64
N GLY A 125 -0.29 22.37 -17.22
CA GLY A 125 0.42 23.50 -17.81
C GLY A 125 0.50 23.50 -19.35
N GLU A 126 -0.01 22.46 -20.01
CA GLU A 126 -0.22 22.46 -21.46
C GLU A 126 -1.49 23.25 -21.84
N SER A 127 -1.86 23.28 -23.12
CA SER A 127 -3.04 24.04 -23.60
C SER A 127 -4.37 23.58 -22.98
N THR A 128 -4.43 22.37 -22.42
CA THR A 128 -5.53 21.79 -21.62
C THR A 128 -5.15 21.60 -20.14
N GLY A 129 -4.15 22.35 -19.67
CA GLY A 129 -3.50 22.11 -18.37
C GLY A 129 -4.41 22.27 -17.16
N LEU A 130 -5.40 23.16 -17.23
CA LEU A 130 -6.38 23.37 -16.17
C LEU A 130 -7.30 22.17 -15.98
N GLU A 131 -7.91 21.68 -17.06
CA GLU A 131 -8.77 20.49 -17.05
C GLU A 131 -7.99 19.26 -16.58
N THR A 132 -6.78 19.08 -17.12
CA THR A 132 -5.87 17.99 -16.72
C THR A 132 -5.52 18.05 -15.24
N GLY A 133 -5.29 19.26 -14.70
CA GLY A 133 -4.99 19.47 -13.28
C GLY A 133 -6.17 19.10 -12.39
N LEU A 134 -7.36 19.63 -12.71
CA LEU A 134 -8.59 19.33 -11.96
C LEU A 134 -8.98 17.85 -12.02
N ASP A 135 -8.82 17.20 -13.17
CA ASP A 135 -9.10 15.78 -13.32
C ASP A 135 -8.12 14.92 -12.51
N THR A 136 -6.85 15.33 -12.46
CA THR A 136 -5.85 14.67 -11.61
C THR A 136 -6.21 14.80 -10.12
N VAL A 137 -6.58 16.01 -9.67
CA VAL A 137 -7.03 16.25 -8.28
C VAL A 137 -8.28 15.45 -7.96
N ARG A 138 -9.31 15.50 -8.81
CA ARG A 138 -10.57 14.77 -8.62
C ARG A 138 -10.32 13.28 -8.48
N ARG A 139 -9.49 12.72 -9.36
CA ARG A 139 -9.16 11.29 -9.34
C ARG A 139 -8.40 10.87 -8.09
N ALA A 140 -7.38 11.65 -7.70
CA ALA A 140 -6.66 11.42 -6.45
C ALA A 140 -7.62 11.45 -5.25
N LEU A 141 -8.50 12.46 -5.20
CA LEU A 141 -9.52 12.60 -4.16
C LEU A 141 -10.46 11.39 -4.13
N THR A 142 -10.97 10.93 -5.27
CA THR A 142 -11.83 9.74 -5.34
C THR A 142 -11.13 8.50 -4.76
N MET A 143 -9.86 8.29 -5.09
CA MET A 143 -9.09 7.17 -4.52
C MET A 143 -8.86 7.33 -3.03
N THR A 144 -8.52 8.53 -2.57
CA THR A 144 -8.36 8.83 -1.14
C THR A 144 -9.63 8.51 -0.36
N ILE A 145 -10.79 8.96 -0.82
CA ILE A 145 -12.08 8.69 -0.16
C ILE A 145 -12.41 7.20 -0.18
N GLY A 146 -12.17 6.51 -1.30
CA GLY A 146 -12.36 5.06 -1.39
C GLY A 146 -11.51 4.30 -0.37
N LEU A 147 -10.24 4.68 -0.22
CA LEU A 147 -9.34 4.06 0.76
C LEU A 147 -9.68 4.42 2.20
N LEU A 148 -10.13 5.64 2.48
CA LEU A 148 -10.64 6.03 3.81
C LEU A 148 -11.84 5.16 4.20
N HIS A 149 -12.84 5.04 3.32
CA HIS A 149 -13.99 4.17 3.59
C HIS A 149 -13.61 2.69 3.76
N TRP A 150 -12.65 2.20 2.98
CA TRP A 150 -12.13 0.85 3.16
C TRP A 150 -11.43 0.69 4.53
N SER A 151 -10.61 1.68 4.91
CA SER A 151 -9.84 1.67 6.15
C SER A 151 -10.74 1.64 7.41
N GLU A 152 -11.91 2.28 7.34
CA GLU A 152 -12.92 2.29 8.42
C GLU A 152 -13.69 0.97 8.54
N GLN A 153 -13.85 0.22 7.44
CA GLN A 153 -14.62 -1.02 7.40
C GLN A 153 -13.82 -2.27 7.72
N THR A 154 -12.49 -2.19 7.69
CA THR A 154 -11.63 -3.35 7.86
C THR A 154 -11.43 -3.61 9.35
N GLU A 155 -12.00 -4.71 9.86
CA GLU A 155 -11.53 -5.23 11.16
C GLU A 155 -10.02 -5.46 11.06
N PRO A 156 -9.24 -5.09 12.10
CA PRO A 156 -7.78 -5.17 12.02
C PRO A 156 -7.37 -6.56 11.52
N LEU A 157 -6.54 -6.62 10.48
CA LEU A 157 -6.17 -7.88 9.80
C LEU A 157 -5.67 -8.97 10.76
N GLU A 158 -5.19 -8.58 11.94
CA GLU A 158 -4.87 -9.47 13.07
C GLU A 158 -6.07 -10.31 13.53
N ALA A 159 -7.27 -9.73 13.65
CA ALA A 159 -8.50 -10.46 14.01
C ALA A 159 -8.95 -11.45 12.92
N VAL A 160 -8.58 -11.20 11.66
CA VAL A 160 -8.91 -12.06 10.52
C VAL A 160 -7.91 -13.21 10.36
N MET A 161 -6.61 -12.95 10.61
CA MET A 161 -5.56 -13.96 10.49
C MET A 161 -5.32 -14.79 11.76
N TYR A 162 -5.55 -14.21 12.94
CA TYR A 162 -5.44 -14.85 14.24
C TYR A 162 -6.74 -14.61 15.02
N PRO A 163 -7.84 -15.28 14.65
CA PRO A 163 -9.03 -15.21 15.48
C PRO A 163 -8.66 -15.66 16.89
N GLU A 164 -9.01 -14.87 17.92
CA GLU A 164 -8.91 -15.36 19.28
C GLU A 164 -9.73 -16.65 19.38
N PRO A 165 -9.15 -17.74 19.93
CA PRO A 165 -9.89 -18.98 20.07
C PRO A 165 -11.14 -18.69 20.89
N THR A 166 -12.28 -19.17 20.40
CA THR A 166 -13.52 -19.08 21.15
C THR A 166 -13.36 -19.77 22.51
N ALA A 167 -14.19 -19.42 23.50
CA ALA A 167 -14.13 -20.06 24.82
C ALA A 167 -14.19 -21.60 24.73
N ASP A 168 -14.97 -22.13 23.78
CA ASP A 168 -15.06 -23.57 23.50
C ASP A 168 -13.76 -24.14 22.90
N GLU A 169 -13.05 -23.38 22.04
CA GLU A 169 -11.75 -23.79 21.48
C GLU A 169 -10.62 -23.69 22.50
N ALA A 170 -10.65 -22.68 23.38
CA ALA A 170 -9.72 -22.56 24.49
C ALA A 170 -9.86 -23.76 25.45
N ASP A 171 -11.09 -24.13 25.81
CA ASP A 171 -11.38 -25.32 26.63
C ASP A 171 -10.92 -26.62 25.94
N LEU A 172 -11.04 -26.73 24.62
CA LEU A 172 -10.56 -27.88 23.86
C LEU A 172 -9.03 -27.95 23.78
N LEU A 173 -8.35 -26.81 23.71
CA LEU A 173 -6.89 -26.73 23.74
C LEU A 173 -6.35 -27.07 25.14
N GLU A 174 -6.98 -26.56 26.20
CA GLU A 174 -6.64 -26.93 27.59
C GLU A 174 -6.84 -28.42 27.84
N GLN A 175 -7.94 -29.02 27.36
CA GLN A 175 -8.16 -30.46 27.45
C GLN A 175 -7.12 -31.28 26.67
N GLN A 176 -6.68 -30.82 25.50
CA GLN A 176 -5.64 -31.52 24.72
C GLN A 176 -4.24 -31.42 25.36
N LEU A 177 -3.91 -30.28 25.98
CA LEU A 177 -2.67 -30.09 26.74
C LEU A 177 -2.67 -30.88 28.06
N ALA A 178 -3.82 -31.02 28.72
CA ALA A 178 -3.95 -31.84 29.93
C ALA A 178 -3.83 -33.35 29.66
N VAL A 179 -4.13 -33.81 28.44
CA VAL A 179 -4.02 -35.22 28.04
C VAL A 179 -2.57 -35.66 27.81
N THR A 180 -1.62 -34.74 27.64
CA THR A 180 -0.20 -35.07 27.43
C THR A 180 0.63 -35.28 28.72
N ASP A 181 0.10 -35.00 29.90
CA ASP A 181 0.86 -35.13 31.16
C ASP A 181 0.78 -36.52 31.84
N ASP A 182 -0.03 -37.45 31.31
CA ASP A 182 -0.28 -38.76 31.94
C ASP A 182 0.16 -39.97 31.08
N GLN A 183 1.10 -39.81 30.13
CA GLN A 183 1.84 -40.95 29.58
C GLN A 183 3.16 -41.16 30.33
N ASP A 184 3.02 -41.87 31.45
CA ASP A 184 4.08 -42.56 32.20
C ASP A 184 5.19 -43.14 31.32
N THR A 185 6.45 -43.07 31.78
CA THR A 185 7.21 -44.28 32.17
C THR A 185 8.59 -43.94 32.77
N ASP A 186 8.68 -44.14 34.09
CA ASP A 186 9.87 -44.73 34.69
C ASP A 186 10.13 -46.09 34.01
N GLU A 187 11.21 -46.24 33.23
CA GLU A 187 12.02 -47.47 33.22
C GLU A 187 13.35 -47.29 32.46
N ASP A 188 14.41 -47.28 33.26
CA ASP A 188 15.66 -47.99 33.07
C ASP A 188 16.76 -47.49 32.10
N THR A 189 17.91 -47.30 32.74
CA THR A 189 19.23 -47.00 32.20
C THR A 189 19.80 -48.14 31.35
N ALA A 190 20.16 -47.87 30.09
CA ALA A 190 21.29 -48.53 29.42
C ALA A 190 21.74 -47.79 28.13
N GLY A 191 22.90 -47.12 28.23
CA GLY A 191 23.92 -46.93 27.17
C GLY A 191 23.48 -46.66 25.73
N VAL A 192 23.56 -45.39 25.32
CA VAL A 192 23.83 -45.03 23.92
C VAL A 192 25.01 -44.07 23.89
N GLU A 193 26.05 -44.49 23.17
CA GLU A 193 27.30 -43.78 22.95
C GLU A 193 27.09 -42.46 22.19
N PRO A 194 27.97 -41.45 22.38
CA PRO A 194 27.88 -40.18 21.65
C PRO A 194 28.19 -40.40 20.16
N VAL A 195 27.18 -40.20 19.31
CA VAL A 195 27.35 -40.15 17.86
C VAL A 195 28.05 -38.83 17.50
N GLY A 196 29.34 -38.97 17.20
CA GLY A 196 30.09 -38.26 16.15
C GLY A 196 29.82 -36.78 15.94
N GLU A 197 30.79 -35.95 16.35
CA GLU A 197 31.08 -34.65 15.73
C GLU A 197 30.97 -34.73 14.20
N ALA A 198 29.99 -34.02 13.64
CA ALA A 198 29.94 -33.77 12.21
C ALA A 198 31.12 -32.85 11.84
N ASN A 199 32.00 -33.43 11.03
CA ASN A 199 33.22 -32.85 10.48
C ASN A 199 32.89 -31.58 9.64
N PRO A 200 33.54 -30.43 9.88
CA PRO A 200 33.33 -29.19 9.10
C PRO A 200 33.89 -29.23 7.66
N ALA A 201 34.20 -30.41 7.12
CA ALA A 201 34.80 -30.60 5.80
C ALA A 201 33.80 -30.92 4.67
N ASP A 202 32.50 -31.09 4.95
CA ASP A 202 31.48 -31.39 3.93
C ASP A 202 30.89 -30.16 3.23
N VAL A 203 31.56 -29.00 3.34
CA VAL A 203 31.26 -27.82 2.52
C VAL A 203 32.11 -27.89 1.24
N GLN A 204 31.68 -28.70 0.27
CA GLN A 204 32.20 -28.64 -1.10
C GLN A 204 31.09 -28.39 -2.11
N GLU A 205 31.11 -27.16 -2.62
CA GLU A 205 30.94 -26.78 -4.03
C GLU A 205 29.79 -27.42 -4.82
N GLN A 206 28.68 -26.70 -4.89
CA GLN A 206 27.85 -26.68 -6.10
C GLN A 206 27.72 -25.24 -6.61
N HIS A 207 28.84 -24.67 -7.05
CA HIS A 207 28.84 -23.59 -8.03
C HIS A 207 28.45 -24.19 -9.39
N ARG A 208 27.16 -24.14 -9.73
CA ARG A 208 26.72 -24.36 -11.12
C ARG A 208 26.70 -23.01 -11.82
N ALA A 209 27.64 -22.82 -12.73
CA ALA A 209 27.69 -21.70 -13.66
C ALA A 209 26.41 -21.64 -14.51
N VAL A 210 25.78 -20.46 -14.54
CA VAL A 210 24.76 -20.10 -15.53
C VAL A 210 25.52 -19.53 -16.73
N PRO A 211 25.35 -20.07 -17.96
CA PRO A 211 26.00 -19.53 -19.14
C PRO A 211 25.38 -18.20 -19.56
N ASP A 212 26.26 -17.25 -19.89
CA ASP A 212 25.98 -16.02 -20.64
C ASP A 212 25.24 -16.35 -21.93
N ASN A 213 24.08 -15.70 -22.13
CA ASN A 213 23.49 -15.53 -23.45
C ASN A 213 23.67 -14.07 -23.85
N ASP A 214 24.90 -13.77 -24.29
CA ASP A 214 25.13 -12.71 -25.27
C ASP A 214 24.64 -13.23 -26.62
N ASP A 215 23.56 -12.66 -27.15
CA ASP A 215 23.28 -12.70 -28.59
C ASP A 215 22.74 -11.34 -29.05
N GLU A 216 23.67 -10.39 -29.15
CA GLU A 216 23.60 -9.34 -30.16
C GLU A 216 23.77 -9.97 -31.54
N SER A 217 22.77 -9.85 -32.42
CA SER A 217 22.93 -9.55 -33.87
C SER A 217 21.68 -9.87 -34.70
N ARG A 218 20.88 -8.85 -35.05
CA ARG A 218 20.64 -8.39 -36.44
C ARG A 218 19.43 -7.47 -36.57
#